data_AF-A0A811UTB7-F1
#
_entry.id   AF-A0A811UTB7-F1
#
_cell.length_a   1.000
_cell.length_b   1.000
_cell.length_c   1.000
_cell.angle_alpha   90.00
_cell.angle_beta   90.00
_cell.angle_gamma   90.00
#
_symmetry.space_group_name_H-M   'P 1'
#
loop_
_entity.id
_entity.type
_entity.pdbx_description
1 polymer ?
#
loop_
_entity_poly.entity_id
_entity_poly.type
_entity_poly.pdbx_seq_one_letter_code
_entity_poly.pdbx_strand_id
1 'polypeptide(L)'
;MEQQISGLEFLVGIPGTVGGGIEMNAGAYGSDIASVVQSVKAVNLEDGNLYEFSSKKMDYVYRGHSLNGRWIFVEAEFKGPLCFSKRNYKLMFLSGE
;
A
#
# COMPACT_ATOMS: atom_id res chain seq x y z
N MET A 1 11.67 9.55 -4.92
CA MET A 1 10.95 8.31 -5.25
C MET A 1 11.77 7.54 -6.26
N GLU A 2 12.32 6.40 -5.87
CA GLU A 2 13.25 5.62 -6.71
C GLU A 2 12.52 4.82 -7.81
N GLN A 3 11.25 4.48 -7.60
CA GLN A 3 10.46 3.62 -8.52
C GLN A 3 9.39 4.38 -9.31
N GLN A 4 9.38 5.72 -9.27
CA GLN A 4 8.39 6.55 -9.96
C GLN A 4 6.92 6.18 -9.65
N ILE A 5 6.64 5.61 -8.48
CA ILE A 5 5.30 5.28 -8.00
C ILE A 5 4.97 6.23 -6.85
N SER A 6 3.80 6.85 -6.91
CA SER A 6 3.23 7.71 -5.87
C SER A 6 2.01 7.06 -5.23
N GLY A 7 1.46 7.66 -4.18
CA GLY A 7 0.27 7.19 -3.46
C GLY A 7 0.57 6.31 -2.24
N LEU A 8 1.84 5.97 -2.01
CA LEU A 8 2.30 5.14 -0.88
C LEU A 8 3.00 5.97 0.22
N GLU A 9 3.01 7.29 0.09
CA GLU A 9 3.73 8.20 0.98
C GLU A 9 3.16 8.17 2.40
N PHE A 10 1.89 7.84 2.57
CA PHE A 10 1.25 7.71 3.89
C PHE A 10 1.83 6.58 4.74
N LEU A 11 2.50 5.60 4.11
CA LEU A 11 3.18 4.52 4.82
C LEU A 11 4.49 4.98 5.47
N VAL A 12 5.02 6.14 5.06
CA VAL A 12 6.24 6.71 5.66
C VAL A 12 5.95 7.05 7.12
N GLY A 13 6.70 6.42 8.02
CA GLY A 13 6.56 6.61 9.46
C GLY A 13 5.59 5.64 10.14
N ILE A 14 4.94 4.72 9.43
CA ILE A 14 4.20 3.62 10.03
C ILE A 14 5.17 2.47 10.33
N PRO A 15 5.45 2.16 11.61
CA PRO A 15 6.36 1.08 11.96
C PRO A 15 5.70 -0.29 11.74
N GLY A 16 6.50 -1.30 11.41
CA GLY A 16 6.07 -2.69 11.31
C GLY A 16 6.34 -3.33 9.96
N THR A 17 5.64 -4.44 9.69
CA THR A 17 5.73 -5.17 8.43
C THR A 17 4.52 -4.88 7.55
N VAL A 18 4.65 -5.15 6.25
CA VAL A 18 3.53 -5.05 5.30
C VAL A 18 2.34 -5.92 5.75
N GLY A 19 2.60 -7.14 6.24
CA GLY A 19 1.55 -8.02 6.74
C GLY A 19 0.80 -7.46 7.95
N GLY A 20 1.51 -6.84 8.90
CA GLY A 20 0.86 -6.15 10.02
C GLY A 20 0.07 -4.92 9.58
N GLY A 21 0.55 -4.21 8.55
CA GLY A 21 -0.19 -3.12 7.92
C GLY A 21 -1.50 -3.59 7.30
N ILE A 22 -1.50 -4.74 6.63
CA ILE A 22 -2.68 -5.36 6.03
C ILE A 22 -3.68 -5.81 7.09
N GLU A 23 -3.23 -6.57 8.09
CA GLU A 23 -4.07 -7.03 9.21
C GLU A 23 -4.81 -5.85 9.86
N MET A 24 -4.07 -4.75 10.09
CA MET A 24 -4.59 -3.59 10.81
C MET A 24 -5.15 -2.50 9.90
N ASN A 25 -5.33 -2.74 8.60
CA ASN A 25 -5.64 -1.69 7.61
C ASN A 25 -4.95 -0.35 7.92
N ALA A 26 -3.62 -0.38 8.04
CA ALA A 26 -2.85 0.74 8.56
C ALA A 26 -3.07 1.99 7.72
N GLY A 27 -3.29 3.13 8.37
CA GLY A 27 -3.58 4.37 7.69
C GLY A 27 -3.07 5.59 8.44
N ALA A 28 -2.71 6.60 7.68
CA ALA A 28 -2.25 7.89 8.15
C ALA A 28 -2.61 8.97 7.12
N TYR A 29 -2.69 10.22 7.55
CA TYR A 29 -2.89 11.38 6.65
C TYR A 29 -4.09 11.27 5.68
N GLY A 30 -5.15 10.54 6.07
CA GLY A 30 -6.37 10.38 5.26
C GLY A 30 -6.30 9.29 4.19
N SER A 31 -5.27 8.44 4.19
CA SER A 31 -5.17 7.24 3.35
C SER A 31 -4.87 6.00 4.19
N ASP A 32 -5.15 4.83 3.64
CA ASP A 32 -4.99 3.53 4.29
C ASP A 32 -4.56 2.43 3.30
N ILE A 33 -4.19 1.27 3.82
CA ILE A 33 -3.79 0.11 3.01
C ILE A 33 -4.90 -0.29 2.02
N ALA A 34 -6.17 -0.26 2.44
CA ALA A 34 -7.30 -0.58 1.57
C ALA A 34 -7.33 0.27 0.28
N SER A 35 -6.89 1.52 0.35
CA SER A 35 -6.85 2.47 -0.76
C SER A 35 -5.81 2.14 -1.84
N VAL A 36 -4.77 1.38 -1.49
CA VAL A 36 -3.60 1.12 -2.38
C VAL A 36 -3.34 -0.35 -2.64
N VAL A 37 -3.84 -1.25 -1.81
CA VAL A 37 -3.64 -2.70 -1.99
C VAL A 37 -4.55 -3.22 -3.10
N GLN A 38 -4.00 -4.08 -3.94
CA GLN A 38 -4.71 -4.70 -5.06
C GLN A 38 -5.07 -6.16 -4.73
N SER A 39 -4.08 -6.94 -4.30
CA SER A 39 -4.24 -8.31 -3.82
C SER A 39 -3.29 -8.61 -2.67
N VAL A 40 -3.65 -9.61 -1.87
CA VAL A 40 -2.82 -10.14 -0.79
C VAL A 40 -2.87 -11.67 -0.82
N LYS A 41 -1.74 -12.31 -0.51
CA LYS A 41 -1.69 -13.75 -0.27
C LYS A 41 -1.49 -14.02 1.21
N ALA A 42 -2.29 -14.94 1.73
CA ALA A 42 -2.22 -15.32 3.13
C ALA A 42 -2.35 -16.83 3.30
N VAL A 43 -1.65 -17.36 4.29
CA VAL A 43 -1.78 -18.74 4.74
C VAL A 43 -2.84 -18.79 5.83
N ASN A 44 -3.83 -19.70 5.70
CA ASN A 44 -4.77 -19.98 6.78
C ASN A 44 -4.08 -20.85 7.83
N LEU A 45 -4.09 -20.44 9.10
CA LEU A 45 -3.48 -21.22 10.17
C LEU A 45 -4.28 -22.47 10.57
N GLU A 46 -5.56 -22.55 10.21
CA GLU A 46 -6.40 -23.71 10.53
C GLU A 46 -6.16 -24.88 9.58
N ASP A 47 -6.02 -24.60 8.28
CA ASP A 47 -5.88 -25.63 7.24
C ASP A 47 -4.48 -25.67 6.58
N GLY A 48 -3.65 -24.65 6.81
CA GLY A 48 -2.28 -24.54 6.30
C GLY A 48 -2.16 -24.16 4.82
N ASN A 49 -3.26 -23.89 4.12
CA ASN A 49 -3.25 -23.60 2.69
C ASN A 49 -3.04 -22.11 2.40
N LEU A 50 -2.51 -21.84 1.21
CA LEU A 50 -2.33 -20.49 0.68
C LEU A 50 -3.58 -20.03 -0.05
N TYR A 51 -4.04 -18.84 0.28
CA TYR A 51 -5.17 -18.17 -0.33
C TYR A 51 -4.76 -16.81 -0.88
N GLU A 52 -5.45 -16.39 -1.93
CA GLU A 52 -5.31 -15.05 -2.50
C GLU A 52 -6.63 -14.29 -2.36
N PHE A 53 -6.55 -13.06 -1.87
CA PHE A 53 -7.66 -12.15 -1.65
C PHE A 53 -7.45 -10.88 -2.45
N SER A 54 -8.47 -10.46 -3.18
CA SER A 54 -8.50 -9.10 -3.71
C SER A 54 -8.83 -8.11 -2.60
N SER A 55 -8.43 -6.84 -2.75
CA SER A 55 -8.76 -5.77 -1.79
C SER A 55 -10.26 -5.70 -1.46
N LYS A 56 -11.13 -5.92 -2.46
CA LYS A 56 -12.59 -5.96 -2.27
C LYS A 56 -13.05 -7.13 -1.40
N LYS A 57 -12.37 -8.27 -1.48
CA LYS A 57 -12.72 -9.48 -0.72
C LYS A 57 -12.23 -9.41 0.73
N MET A 58 -11.17 -8.63 0.98
CA MET A 58 -10.71 -8.35 2.34
C MET A 58 -11.78 -7.61 3.16
N ASP A 59 -12.59 -6.77 2.50
CA ASP A 59 -13.64 -5.96 3.15
C ASP A 59 -13.06 -5.21 4.35
N TYR A 60 -12.10 -4.33 4.06
CA TYR A 60 -11.37 -3.58 5.09
C TYR A 60 -12.29 -2.65 5.87
N VAL A 61 -12.03 -2.55 7.17
CA VAL A 61 -12.68 -1.62 8.10
C VAL A 61 -11.62 -0.75 8.76
N TYR A 62 -12.05 0.24 9.55
CA TYR A 62 -11.10 1.03 10.33
C TYR A 62 -10.33 0.11 11.28
N ARG A 63 -9.00 0.06 11.09
CA ARG A 63 -8.08 -0.77 11.86
C ARG A 63 -8.32 -2.28 11.80
N GLY A 64 -8.76 -2.81 10.65
CA GLY A 64 -8.96 -4.26 10.49
C GLY A 64 -9.53 -4.66 9.13
N HIS A 65 -9.97 -5.91 9.03
CA HIS A 65 -10.68 -6.48 7.88
C HIS A 65 -11.75 -7.48 8.32
N SER A 66 -12.72 -7.78 7.44
CA SER A 66 -13.82 -8.70 7.77
C SER A 66 -13.51 -10.18 7.49
N LEU A 67 -12.28 -10.56 7.11
CA LEU A 67 -11.95 -11.98 6.94
C LEU A 67 -12.09 -12.75 8.26
N ASN A 68 -12.74 -13.91 8.19
CA ASN A 68 -12.82 -14.86 9.29
C ASN A 68 -11.61 -15.78 9.31
N GLY A 69 -11.18 -16.19 10.50
CA GLY A 69 -10.05 -17.10 10.71
C GLY A 69 -8.76 -16.38 11.10
N ARG A 70 -7.66 -17.14 11.16
CA ARG A 70 -6.33 -16.62 11.49
C ARG A 70 -5.43 -16.71 10.28
N TRP A 71 -4.92 -15.56 9.85
CA TRP A 71 -4.20 -15.41 8.59
C TRP A 71 -2.75 -15.00 8.85
N ILE A 72 -1.83 -15.56 8.08
CA ILE A 72 -0.46 -15.04 7.96
C ILE A 72 -0.32 -14.46 6.56
N PHE A 73 -0.25 -13.14 6.46
CA PHE A 73 0.00 -12.44 5.20
C PHE A 73 1.47 -12.59 4.79
N VAL A 74 1.68 -13.14 3.59
CA VAL A 74 3.02 -13.46 3.07
C VAL A 74 3.41 -12.62 1.85
N GLU A 75 2.42 -12.10 1.11
CA GLU A 75 2.64 -11.28 -0.09
C GLU A 75 1.53 -10.25 -0.24
N ALA A 76 1.87 -9.10 -0.81
CA ALA A 76 0.93 -8.04 -1.12
C ALA A 76 1.32 -7.30 -2.39
N GLU A 77 0.33 -7.04 -3.23
CA GLU A 77 0.47 -6.21 -4.42
C GLU A 77 -0.16 -4.84 -4.14
N PHE A 78 0.62 -3.78 -4.39
CA PHE A 78 0.16 -2.40 -4.26
C PHE A 78 0.08 -1.73 -5.61
N LYS A 79 -0.91 -0.86 -5.77
CA LYS A 79 -1.12 -0.03 -6.96
C LYS A 79 -1.04 1.44 -6.58
N GLY A 80 -0.19 2.16 -7.30
CA GLY A 80 -0.06 3.61 -7.18
C GLY A 80 0.02 4.26 -8.55
N PRO A 81 -0.36 5.54 -8.68
CA PRO A 81 -0.17 6.29 -9.91
C PRO A 81 1.32 6.47 -10.24
N LEU A 82 1.63 6.37 -11.53
CA LEU A 82 2.96 6.65 -12.05
C LEU A 82 3.27 8.15 -11.89
N CYS A 83 4.33 8.46 -11.16
CA CYS A 83 4.82 9.81 -10.92
C CYS A 83 6.15 10.02 -11.64
N PHE A 84 6.11 10.79 -12.72
CA PHE A 84 7.33 11.29 -13.34
C PHE A 84 7.93 12.40 -12.47
N SER A 85 9.09 12.14 -11.88
CA SER A 85 9.88 13.19 -11.23
C SER A 85 10.21 14.26 -12.28
N LYS A 86 9.50 15.39 -12.25
CA LYS A 86 9.98 16.61 -12.89
C LYS A 86 11.20 17.08 -12.12
N ARG A 87 12.40 16.71 -12.56
CA ARG A 87 13.56 17.60 -12.39
C ARG A 87 13.28 18.83 -13.24
N ASN A 88 12.55 19.78 -12.67
CA ASN A 88 12.49 21.14 -13.18
C ASN A 88 13.89 21.74 -13.05
N TYR A 89 14.74 21.57 -14.06
CA TYR A 89 15.75 22.58 -14.30
C TYR A 89 14.96 23.83 -14.72
N LYS A 90 14.83 24.76 -13.77
CA LYS A 90 14.47 26.14 -14.08
C LYS A 90 15.53 26.62 -15.07
N LEU A 91 15.23 26.58 -16.37
CA LEU A 91 15.99 27.37 -17.35
C LEU A 91 15.76 28.83 -16.93
N MET A 92 16.69 29.37 -16.15
CA MET A 92 16.94 30.79 -16.11
C MET A 92 17.37 31.18 -17.52
N PHE A 93 16.41 31.56 -18.36
CA PHE A 93 16.72 32.55 -19.38
C PHE A 93 16.97 33.84 -18.60
N LEU A 94 18.26 34.12 -18.38
CA LEU A 94 18.73 35.44 -18.02
C LEU A 94 18.22 36.41 -19.09
N SER A 95 17.50 37.43 -18.65
CA SER A 95 17.19 38.62 -19.41
C SER A 95 18.49 39.25 -19.92
N GLY A 96 18.50 39.65 -21.19
CA GLY A 96 19.52 40.52 -21.77
C GLY A 96 18.94 41.06 -23.06
N GLU A 97 18.82 42.38 -23.12
CA GLU A 97 18.27 43.22 -24.20
C GLU A 97 18.73 42.88 -25.61
#